data_AF-A0A5A7THE9-F1
#
_entry.id   AF-A0A5A7THE9-F1
#
_cell.length_a   1.000
_cell.length_b   1.000
_cell.length_c   1.000
_cell.angle_alpha   90.00
_cell.angle_beta   90.00
_cell.angle_gamma   90.00
#
_symmetry.space_group_name_H-M   'P 1'
#
loop_
_entity.id
_entity.type
_entity.pdbx_description
1 polymer ?
#
loop_
_entity_poly.entity_id
_entity_poly.type
_entity_poly.pdbx_seq_one_letter_code
_entity_poly.pdbx_strand_id
1 'polypeptide(L)'
;MKYVKPSILFRDLLKRDELKHSRLLGLDVGDKYVGLAVSDPDNKIASPLSVLLRKKNTMDLMAKDFQKLISEFSLAGFIVGYPFDRLRKNTEAIQVKIFIDDLCKTGKLEGVKYTFWDEGFTSKNVEQMIKPLNLLPAVSKTMLDKFAAVGILQTFDAPFLVEDGTFCFEALGAELAMDRH
;
A
#
# COMPACT_ATOMS: atom_id res chain seq x y z
N MET A 1 -5.18 11.73 -8.59
CA MET A 1 -4.85 10.30 -8.74
C MET A 1 -6.07 9.55 -9.22
N LYS A 2 -5.90 8.35 -9.79
CA LYS A 2 -6.98 7.53 -10.35
C LYS A 2 -7.08 6.20 -9.60
N TYR A 3 -8.23 5.95 -8.98
CA TYR A 3 -8.50 4.64 -8.38
C TYR A 3 -8.61 3.59 -9.48
N VAL A 4 -8.02 2.42 -9.23
CA VAL A 4 -8.16 1.21 -10.05
C VAL A 4 -8.38 0.01 -9.13
N LYS A 5 -9.16 -0.98 -9.60
CA LYS A 5 -9.31 -2.24 -8.87
C LYS A 5 -7.95 -2.94 -8.75
N PRO A 6 -7.66 -3.64 -7.63
CA PRO A 6 -6.40 -4.38 -7.45
C PRO A 6 -6.04 -5.27 -8.64
N SER A 7 -7.02 -6.02 -9.15
CA SER A 7 -6.88 -6.93 -10.30
C SER A 7 -6.47 -6.21 -11.60
N ILE A 8 -6.91 -4.97 -11.82
CA ILE A 8 -6.53 -4.17 -12.98
C ILE A 8 -5.10 -3.66 -12.83
N LEU A 9 -4.74 -3.15 -11.63
CA LEU A 9 -3.38 -2.69 -11.38
C LEU A 9 -2.39 -3.84 -11.56
N PHE A 10 -2.70 -5.01 -11.00
CA PHE A 10 -1.87 -6.20 -11.12
C PHE A 10 -1.73 -6.68 -12.58
N ARG A 11 -2.83 -6.71 -13.34
CA ARG A 11 -2.79 -7.02 -14.78
C ARG A 11 -1.90 -6.05 -15.57
N ASP A 12 -1.93 -4.77 -15.22
CA ASP A 12 -1.10 -3.74 -15.85
C ASP A 12 0.39 -3.90 -15.49
N LEU A 13 0.73 -4.57 -14.38
CA LEU A 13 2.10 -4.97 -14.05
C LEU A 13 2.55 -6.15 -14.91
N LEU A 14 1.69 -7.16 -15.10
CA LEU A 14 2.00 -8.37 -15.88
C LEU A 14 2.14 -8.14 -17.39
N LYS A 15 1.37 -7.20 -17.95
CA LYS A 15 1.35 -6.89 -19.40
C LYS A 15 2.59 -6.13 -19.89
N ARG A 16 3.57 -5.88 -19.03
CA ARG A 16 4.70 -5.02 -19.37
C ARG A 16 5.70 -5.78 -20.21
N ASP A 17 5.75 -5.37 -21.48
CA ASP A 17 6.88 -5.59 -22.38
C ASP A 17 8.18 -5.08 -21.74
N GLU A 18 9.29 -5.74 -22.05
CA GLU A 18 10.63 -5.79 -21.43
C GLU A 18 11.36 -4.46 -21.11
N LEU A 19 10.73 -3.27 -21.19
CA LEU A 19 11.44 -1.97 -21.17
C LEU A 19 10.99 -0.94 -20.12
N LYS A 20 10.01 -1.22 -19.25
CA LYS A 20 9.75 -0.37 -18.06
C LYS A 20 9.40 -1.19 -16.82
N HIS A 21 10.43 -1.65 -16.12
CA HIS A 21 10.33 -2.07 -14.73
C HIS A 21 9.75 -0.92 -13.90
N SER A 22 8.46 -1.00 -13.57
CA SER A 22 7.80 0.07 -12.82
C SER A 22 7.40 -0.47 -11.46
N ARG A 23 8.03 0.10 -10.43
CA ARG A 23 7.88 -0.32 -9.03
C ARG A 23 6.54 0.16 -8.49
N LEU A 24 6.07 -0.46 -7.43
CA LEU A 24 4.94 0.00 -6.64
C LEU A 24 5.43 0.70 -5.38
N LEU A 25 4.60 1.60 -4.87
CA LEU A 25 4.82 2.24 -3.58
C LEU A 25 3.71 1.83 -2.61
N GLY A 26 4.09 1.18 -1.52
CA GLY A 26 3.21 0.84 -0.41
C GLY A 26 3.09 2.01 0.57
N LEU A 27 1.87 2.35 0.97
CA LEU A 27 1.57 3.42 1.91
C LEU A 27 0.81 2.86 3.12
N ASP A 28 1.39 3.01 4.30
CA ASP A 28 0.72 2.80 5.59
C ASP A 28 0.35 4.17 6.19
N VAL A 29 -0.94 4.47 6.29
CA VAL A 29 -1.43 5.83 6.59
C VAL A 29 -1.88 5.92 8.04
N GLY A 30 -1.00 6.38 8.91
CA GLY A 30 -1.31 6.70 10.30
C GLY A 30 -1.80 8.15 10.51
N ASP A 31 -2.12 8.48 11.75
CA ASP A 31 -2.59 9.82 12.16
C ASP A 31 -1.56 10.92 11.87
N LYS A 32 -0.29 10.67 12.23
CA LYS A 32 0.81 11.65 12.18
C LYS A 32 1.84 11.34 11.09
N TYR A 33 1.91 10.11 10.62
CA TYR A 33 2.95 9.66 9.71
C TYR A 33 2.37 8.80 8.60
N VAL A 34 3.04 8.79 7.46
CA VAL A 34 2.78 7.86 6.36
C VAL A 34 4.05 7.03 6.17
N GLY A 35 3.99 5.75 6.51
CA GLY A 35 5.06 4.80 6.25
C GLY A 35 5.11 4.44 4.77
N LEU A 36 6.30 4.44 4.18
CA LEU A 36 6.51 4.14 2.77
C LEU A 36 7.37 2.89 2.60
N ALA A 37 6.95 2.03 1.67
CA ALA A 37 7.73 0.92 1.15
C ALA A 37 7.73 0.95 -0.37
N VAL A 38 8.77 0.40 -0.99
CA VAL A 38 8.90 0.32 -2.45
C VAL A 38 9.17 -1.12 -2.86
N SER A 39 8.59 -1.56 -3.96
CA SER A 39 8.87 -2.88 -4.53
C SER A 39 10.15 -2.84 -5.36
N ASP A 40 10.74 -3.99 -5.59
CA ASP A 40 11.79 -4.15 -6.59
C ASP A 40 11.21 -4.07 -8.02
N PRO A 41 12.08 -3.89 -9.04
CA PRO A 41 11.69 -3.88 -10.46
C PRO A 41 10.74 -4.99 -10.90
N ASP A 42 10.91 -6.19 -10.32
CA ASP A 42 10.16 -7.39 -10.63
C ASP A 42 8.84 -7.50 -9.83
N ASN A 43 8.60 -6.61 -8.86
CA ASN A 43 7.48 -6.68 -7.91
C ASN A 43 7.41 -8.04 -7.20
N LYS A 44 8.56 -8.51 -6.69
CA LYS A 44 8.73 -9.72 -5.88
C LYS A 44 9.07 -9.40 -4.43
N ILE A 45 9.84 -8.34 -4.20
CA ILE A 45 10.38 -7.99 -2.89
C ILE A 45 10.01 -6.56 -2.54
N ALA A 46 9.38 -6.36 -1.39
CA ALA A 46 9.15 -5.03 -0.82
C ALA A 46 10.26 -4.64 0.15
N SER A 47 10.70 -3.38 0.10
CA SER A 47 11.71 -2.81 1.00
C SER A 47 11.21 -1.54 1.68
N PRO A 48 11.55 -1.30 2.97
CA PRO A 48 11.25 -0.03 3.61
C PRO A 48 11.92 1.13 2.85
N LEU A 49 11.20 2.24 2.66
CA LEU A 49 11.73 3.40 1.95
C LEU A 49 11.97 4.58 2.90
N SER A 50 10.90 5.15 3.44
CA SER A 50 10.96 6.33 4.31
C SER A 50 9.65 6.53 5.05
N VAL A 51 9.58 7.56 5.90
CA VAL A 51 8.36 7.95 6.61
C VAL A 51 8.12 9.43 6.37
N LEU A 52 6.93 9.79 5.90
CA LEU A 52 6.55 11.19 5.70
C LEU A 52 5.70 11.69 6.87
N LEU A 53 5.89 12.96 7.24
CA LEU A 53 5.10 13.61 8.30
C LEU A 53 3.76 14.09 7.73
N ARG A 54 2.66 13.60 8.28
CA ARG A 54 1.29 13.99 7.92
C ARG A 54 0.84 15.17 8.75
N LYS A 55 0.69 16.33 8.10
CA LYS A 55 -0.05 17.49 8.63
C LYS A 55 -0.94 18.05 7.54
N LYS A 56 -2.14 18.54 7.91
CA LYS A 56 -3.12 19.08 6.96
C LYS A 56 -2.54 20.21 6.09
N ASN A 57 -1.67 21.05 6.64
CA ASN A 57 -1.00 22.15 5.93
C ASN A 57 0.22 21.71 5.10
N THR A 58 0.59 20.44 5.12
CA THR A 58 1.79 19.90 4.42
C THR A 58 1.45 19.03 3.20
N MET A 59 0.16 18.94 2.80
CA MET A 59 -0.25 18.08 1.68
C MET A 59 0.40 18.47 0.34
N ASP A 60 0.62 19.76 0.08
CA ASP A 60 1.33 20.20 -1.12
C ASP A 60 2.80 19.74 -1.15
N LEU A 61 3.47 19.80 0.00
CA LEU A 61 4.86 19.34 0.16
C LEU A 61 4.92 17.82 0.01
N MET A 62 4.02 17.10 0.66
CA MET A 62 3.96 15.65 0.56
C MET A 62 3.67 15.19 -0.87
N ALA A 63 2.80 15.88 -1.59
CA ALA A 63 2.55 15.60 -2.99
C ALA A 63 3.80 15.84 -3.87
N LYS A 64 4.63 16.85 -3.55
CA LYS A 64 5.94 17.03 -4.22
C LYS A 64 6.92 15.90 -3.89
N ASP A 65 6.96 15.44 -2.65
CA ASP A 65 7.77 14.29 -2.25
C ASP A 65 7.35 13.05 -3.05
N PHE A 66 6.05 12.78 -3.16
CA PHE A 66 5.53 11.70 -4.00
C PHE A 66 5.87 11.88 -5.49
N GLN A 67 5.78 13.09 -6.05
CA GLN A 67 6.20 13.34 -7.44
C GLN A 67 7.67 13.00 -7.68
N LYS A 68 8.54 13.34 -6.72
CA LYS A 68 9.97 12.97 -6.77
C LYS A 68 10.12 11.45 -6.76
N LEU A 69 9.47 10.76 -5.82
CA LEU A 69 9.51 9.30 -5.71
C LEU A 69 8.97 8.60 -6.97
N ILE A 70 7.90 9.12 -7.57
CA ILE A 70 7.36 8.59 -8.83
C ILE A 70 8.41 8.61 -9.94
N SER A 71 9.15 9.71 -10.04
CA SER A 71 10.18 9.89 -11.06
C SER A 71 11.42 9.03 -10.75
N GLU A 72 11.85 9.03 -9.50
CA GLU A 72 13.04 8.33 -9.01
C GLU A 72 12.92 6.81 -9.12
N PHE A 73 11.77 6.25 -8.73
CA PHE A 73 11.55 4.80 -8.72
C PHE A 73 10.80 4.28 -9.94
N SER A 74 10.40 5.16 -10.87
CA SER A 74 9.52 4.84 -12.00
C SER A 74 8.25 4.14 -11.52
N LEU A 75 7.47 4.81 -10.68
CA LEU A 75 6.34 4.17 -10.00
C LEU A 75 5.17 3.89 -10.95
N ALA A 76 4.66 2.66 -10.87
CA ALA A 76 3.46 2.16 -11.53
C ALA A 76 2.16 2.71 -10.92
N GLY A 77 2.18 2.88 -9.61
CA GLY A 77 1.02 3.21 -8.79
C GLY A 77 1.25 2.96 -7.32
N PHE A 78 0.27 3.32 -6.51
CA PHE A 78 0.31 3.23 -5.06
C PHE A 78 -0.58 2.10 -4.55
N ILE A 79 -0.09 1.33 -3.60
CA ILE A 79 -0.86 0.37 -2.82
C ILE A 79 -1.08 0.99 -1.45
N VAL A 80 -2.31 1.41 -1.18
CA VAL A 80 -2.67 2.12 0.04
C VAL A 80 -3.27 1.12 1.01
N GLY A 81 -2.64 0.96 2.16
CA GLY A 81 -3.21 0.17 3.23
C GLY A 81 -4.56 0.72 3.65
N TYR A 82 -5.50 -0.18 3.86
CA TYR A 82 -6.86 0.14 4.28
C TYR A 82 -7.30 -0.85 5.34
N PRO A 83 -7.67 -0.39 6.54
CA PRO A 83 -8.06 -1.29 7.60
C PRO A 83 -9.51 -1.76 7.38
N PHE A 84 -9.68 -2.94 6.79
CA PHE A 84 -10.99 -3.55 6.54
C PHE A 84 -11.50 -4.30 7.77
N ASP A 85 -11.94 -3.57 8.80
CA ASP A 85 -12.79 -4.19 9.83
C ASP A 85 -14.24 -4.23 9.33
N ARG A 86 -14.71 -5.42 8.96
CA ARG A 86 -16.09 -5.65 8.46
C ARG A 86 -17.17 -5.45 9.53
N LEU A 87 -16.81 -5.40 10.82
CA LEU A 87 -17.75 -5.38 11.93
C LEU A 87 -17.87 -4.02 12.62
N ARG A 88 -16.92 -3.09 12.41
CA ARG A 88 -16.87 -1.82 13.14
C ARG A 88 -16.74 -0.63 12.19
N LYS A 89 -17.37 0.50 12.55
CA LYS A 89 -17.05 1.79 11.93
C LYS A 89 -15.60 2.13 12.27
N ASN A 90 -14.70 1.92 11.31
CA ASN A 90 -13.29 2.23 11.52
C ASN A 90 -13.00 3.70 11.18
N THR A 91 -12.67 4.49 12.20
CA THR A 91 -12.22 5.88 12.05
C THR A 91 -10.93 5.98 11.23
N GLU A 92 -10.05 4.98 11.29
CA GLU A 92 -8.81 4.93 10.51
C GLU A 92 -9.11 4.82 9.01
N ALA A 93 -10.07 3.96 8.64
CA ALA A 93 -10.52 3.81 7.25
C ALA A 93 -11.06 5.12 6.65
N ILE A 94 -11.72 5.96 7.46
CA ILE A 94 -12.13 7.31 7.07
C ILE A 94 -10.90 8.20 6.88
N GLN A 95 -9.94 8.14 7.79
CA GLN A 95 -8.72 8.93 7.70
C GLN A 95 -7.88 8.61 6.46
N VAL A 96 -7.78 7.34 6.06
CA VAL A 96 -7.09 6.92 4.83
C VAL A 96 -7.78 7.54 3.61
N LYS A 97 -9.11 7.50 3.55
CA LYS A 97 -9.87 8.12 2.45
C LYS A 97 -9.65 9.63 2.38
N ILE A 98 -9.77 10.32 3.52
CA ILE A 98 -9.52 11.77 3.60
C ILE A 98 -8.10 12.10 3.13
N PHE A 99 -7.11 11.29 3.53
CA PHE A 99 -5.73 11.48 3.08
C PHE A 99 -5.58 11.38 1.56
N ILE A 100 -6.16 10.35 0.95
CA ILE A 100 -6.13 10.17 -0.50
C ILE A 100 -6.89 11.29 -1.23
N ASP A 101 -8.04 11.72 -0.70
CA ASP A 101 -8.80 12.83 -1.26
C ASP A 101 -8.00 14.14 -1.19
N ASP A 102 -7.35 14.41 -0.07
CA ASP A 102 -6.53 15.61 0.11
C ASP A 102 -5.30 15.60 -0.81
N LEU A 103 -4.66 14.43 -1.01
CA LEU A 103 -3.61 14.28 -2.03
C LEU A 103 -4.16 14.51 -3.45
N CYS A 104 -5.35 14.00 -3.77
CA CYS A 104 -5.97 14.20 -5.09
C CYS A 104 -6.27 15.67 -5.36
N LYS A 105 -6.77 16.41 -4.35
CA LYS A 105 -7.08 17.85 -4.45
C LYS A 105 -5.84 18.71 -4.78
N THR A 106 -4.63 18.22 -4.52
CA THR A 106 -3.41 18.96 -4.90
C THR A 106 -3.20 19.07 -6.41
N GLY A 107 -3.81 18.17 -7.21
CA GLY A 107 -3.61 18.09 -8.67
C GLY A 107 -2.21 17.61 -9.10
N LYS A 108 -1.24 17.52 -8.20
CA LYS A 108 0.16 17.19 -8.52
C LYS A 108 0.37 15.72 -8.91
N LEU A 109 -0.51 14.84 -8.44
CA LEU A 109 -0.45 13.39 -8.67
C LEU A 109 -1.53 12.95 -9.68
N GLU A 110 -1.80 13.80 -10.67
CA GLU A 110 -2.71 13.47 -11.77
C GLU A 110 -2.14 12.30 -12.60
N GLY A 111 -3.01 11.40 -13.06
CA GLY A 111 -2.62 10.21 -13.82
C GLY A 111 -2.06 9.04 -13.01
N VAL A 112 -1.56 9.27 -11.78
CA VAL A 112 -1.04 8.21 -10.90
C VAL A 112 -2.16 7.27 -10.48
N LYS A 113 -1.98 5.97 -10.71
CA LYS A 113 -2.90 4.92 -10.28
C LYS A 113 -2.74 4.62 -8.80
N TYR A 114 -3.83 4.29 -8.13
CA TYR A 114 -3.77 3.73 -6.77
C TYR A 114 -4.86 2.69 -6.54
N THR A 115 -4.63 1.83 -5.57
CA THR A 115 -5.63 0.88 -5.07
C THR A 115 -5.55 0.77 -3.56
N PHE A 116 -6.60 0.20 -2.96
CA PHE A 116 -6.64 -0.11 -1.53
C PHE A 116 -6.34 -1.59 -1.30
N TRP A 117 -5.61 -1.90 -0.23
CA TRP A 117 -5.26 -3.26 0.15
C TRP A 117 -5.46 -3.49 1.64
N ASP A 118 -5.88 -4.69 2.03
CA ASP A 118 -6.23 -4.99 3.41
C ASP A 118 -5.00 -5.10 4.32
N GLU A 119 -4.95 -4.21 5.32
CA GLU A 119 -3.91 -4.18 6.35
C GLU A 119 -4.07 -5.30 7.39
N GLY A 120 -5.25 -5.93 7.49
CA GLY A 120 -5.54 -6.92 8.54
C GLY A 120 -4.66 -8.18 8.50
N PHE A 121 -4.05 -8.48 7.36
CA PHE A 121 -3.16 -9.63 7.18
C PHE A 121 -1.70 -9.34 7.57
N THR A 122 -1.28 -8.07 7.49
CA THR A 122 0.13 -7.69 7.67
C THR A 122 0.54 -7.67 9.15
N SER A 123 -0.33 -7.18 10.03
CA SER A 123 -0.06 -7.13 11.47
C SER A 123 0.09 -8.52 12.06
N LYS A 124 -0.81 -9.47 11.73
CA LYS A 124 -0.77 -10.85 12.23
C LYS A 124 0.47 -11.60 11.77
N ASN A 125 0.88 -11.45 10.51
CA ASN A 125 2.04 -12.17 9.99
C ASN A 125 3.35 -11.64 10.59
N VAL A 126 3.51 -10.32 10.67
CA VAL A 126 4.69 -9.71 11.30
C VAL A 126 4.71 -9.99 12.80
N GLU A 127 3.55 -9.95 13.48
CA GLU A 127 3.43 -10.34 14.89
C GLU A 127 3.88 -11.79 15.11
N GLN A 128 3.46 -12.72 14.23
CA GLN A 128 3.93 -14.10 14.27
C GLN A 128 5.45 -14.24 14.04
N MET A 129 6.06 -13.40 13.21
CA MET A 129 7.51 -13.41 12.99
C MET A 129 8.32 -12.87 14.17
N ILE A 130 7.83 -11.83 14.86
CA ILE A 130 8.57 -11.20 15.97
C ILE A 130 8.26 -11.84 17.32
N LYS A 131 7.13 -12.53 17.47
CA LYS A 131 6.73 -13.19 18.72
C LYS A 131 7.79 -14.15 19.29
N PRO A 132 8.48 -14.98 18.48
CA PRO A 132 9.57 -15.83 18.96
C PRO A 132 10.78 -15.07 19.50
N LEU A 133 10.95 -13.80 19.14
CA LEU A 133 12.10 -12.97 19.54
C LEU A 133 11.96 -12.41 20.97
N ASN A 134 10.83 -12.63 21.66
CA ASN A 134 10.57 -12.16 23.04
C ASN A 134 10.92 -10.69 23.28
N LEU A 135 10.63 -9.84 22.28
CA LEU A 135 10.88 -8.41 22.34
C LEU A 135 9.93 -7.72 23.33
N LEU A 136 10.38 -6.63 23.94
CA LEU A 136 9.52 -5.78 24.76
C LEU A 136 8.33 -5.27 23.92
N PRO A 137 7.12 -5.15 24.48
CA PRO A 137 5.93 -4.73 23.73
C PRO A 137 6.11 -3.43 22.95
N ALA A 138 6.84 -2.46 23.52
CA ALA A 138 7.16 -1.20 22.86
C ALA A 138 8.05 -1.40 21.61
N VAL A 139 9.02 -2.33 21.68
CA VAL A 139 9.93 -2.66 20.58
C VAL A 139 9.19 -3.44 19.49
N SER A 140 8.36 -4.41 19.87
CA SER A 140 7.49 -5.16 18.94
C SER A 140 6.55 -4.23 18.18
N LYS A 141 5.89 -3.31 18.88
CA LYS A 141 5.04 -2.28 18.26
C LYS A 141 5.83 -1.39 17.30
N THR A 142 7.00 -0.93 17.72
CA THR A 142 7.87 -0.12 16.87
C THR A 142 8.30 -0.88 15.60
N MET A 143 8.57 -2.19 15.69
CA MET A 143 8.86 -3.00 14.51
C MET A 143 7.63 -3.15 13.61
N LEU A 144 6.47 -3.49 14.17
CA LEU A 144 5.21 -3.59 13.42
C LEU A 144 4.94 -2.30 12.64
N ASP A 145 4.98 -1.14 13.30
CA ASP A 145 4.74 0.16 12.70
C ASP A 145 5.78 0.47 11.59
N LYS A 146 7.04 0.06 11.77
CA LYS A 146 8.10 0.27 10.75
C LYS A 146 7.95 -0.61 9.52
N PHE A 147 7.34 -1.79 9.65
CA PHE A 147 7.22 -2.77 8.57
C PHE A 147 5.80 -2.86 7.99
N ALA A 148 4.84 -2.09 8.49
CA ALA A 148 3.45 -2.10 8.01
C ALA A 148 3.36 -1.85 6.49
N ALA A 149 4.00 -0.79 5.98
CA ALA A 149 4.04 -0.48 4.55
C ALA A 149 4.68 -1.60 3.70
N VAL A 150 5.71 -2.27 4.24
CA VAL A 150 6.35 -3.41 3.58
C VAL A 150 5.39 -4.59 3.51
N GLY A 151 4.70 -4.89 4.60
CA GLY A 151 3.69 -5.96 4.64
C GLY A 151 2.57 -5.72 3.64
N ILE A 152 2.06 -4.49 3.54
CA ILE A 152 1.01 -4.13 2.58
C ILE A 152 1.47 -4.46 1.16
N LEU A 153 2.69 -4.04 0.81
CA LEU A 153 3.21 -4.23 -0.53
C LEU A 153 3.56 -5.70 -0.83
N GLN A 154 4.23 -6.37 0.12
CA GLN A 154 4.63 -7.76 -0.03
C GLN A 154 3.45 -8.71 -0.20
N THR A 155 2.32 -8.41 0.45
CA THR A 155 1.10 -9.22 0.34
C THR A 155 0.33 -8.94 -0.94
N PHE A 156 0.42 -7.72 -1.49
CA PHE A 156 -0.09 -7.41 -2.82
C PHE A 156 0.72 -8.09 -3.93
N ASP A 157 2.05 -8.15 -3.79
CA ASP A 157 3.01 -8.71 -4.75
C ASP A 157 3.04 -10.26 -4.76
N ALA A 158 2.45 -10.91 -3.77
CA ALA A 158 2.41 -12.37 -3.65
C ALA A 158 1.01 -12.97 -3.94
N PRO A 159 0.32 -12.65 -5.05
CA PRO A 159 -0.93 -13.32 -5.34
C PRO A 159 -0.64 -14.78 -5.68
N PHE A 160 -1.36 -15.68 -5.00
CA PHE A 160 -1.28 -17.12 -5.26
C PHE A 160 -1.71 -17.39 -6.71
N LEU A 161 -0.82 -18.03 -7.48
CA LEU A 161 -1.22 -18.69 -8.72
C LEU A 161 -2.12 -19.87 -8.33
N VAL A 162 -3.38 -19.87 -8.78
CA VAL A 162 -4.16 -21.10 -8.81
C VAL A 162 -3.65 -21.93 -9.99
N GLU A 163 -3.61 -23.25 -9.84
CA GLU A 163 -3.09 -24.21 -10.83
C GLU A 163 -3.65 -24.00 -12.26
N ASP A 164 -4.82 -23.37 -12.40
CA ASP A 164 -5.47 -23.06 -13.68
C ASP A 164 -5.03 -21.73 -14.33
N GLY A 165 -3.93 -21.13 -13.88
CA GLY A 165 -3.43 -19.84 -14.42
C GLY A 165 -4.33 -18.64 -14.08
N THR A 166 -5.32 -18.82 -13.22
CA THR A 166 -6.16 -17.77 -12.65
C THR A 166 -5.51 -17.28 -11.36
N PHE A 167 -5.35 -15.97 -11.19
CA PHE A 167 -4.86 -15.42 -9.92
C PHE A 167 -5.98 -15.45 -8.88
N CYS A 168 -5.77 -16.13 -7.75
CA CYS A 168 -6.73 -16.10 -6.66
C CYS A 168 -6.52 -14.84 -5.83
N PHE A 169 -7.32 -13.82 -6.08
CA PHE A 169 -7.53 -12.74 -5.10
C PHE A 169 -8.53 -13.18 -4.01
N GLU A 170 -9.34 -14.22 -4.27
CA GLU A 170 -10.37 -14.73 -3.36
C GLU A 170 -9.83 -15.49 -2.14
N ALA A 171 -8.70 -16.20 -2.28
CA ALA A 171 -8.07 -16.89 -1.14
C ALA A 171 -7.46 -15.93 -0.10
N LEU A 172 -7.30 -14.64 -0.45
CA LEU A 172 -6.71 -13.58 0.38
C LEU A 172 -7.70 -12.47 0.77
N GLY A 173 -9.01 -12.63 0.52
CA GLY A 173 -10.02 -11.63 0.88
C GLY A 173 -9.90 -10.30 0.11
N ALA A 174 -9.17 -10.28 -1.01
CA ALA A 174 -8.65 -9.10 -1.67
C ALA A 174 -9.53 -8.51 -2.79
N GLU A 175 -10.63 -9.16 -3.16
CA GLU A 175 -11.58 -8.61 -4.12
C GLU A 175 -12.83 -8.10 -3.39
N LEU A 176 -12.81 -6.82 -3.01
CA LEU A 176 -13.99 -6.15 -2.44
C LEU A 176 -14.45 -5.01 -3.35
N ALA A 177 -15.73 -5.12 -3.72
CA ALA A 177 -16.46 -4.24 -4.61
C ALA A 177 -16.51 -2.79 -4.09
N MET A 178 -15.73 -1.90 -4.68
CA MET A 178 -16.02 -0.45 -4.70
C MET A 178 -17.08 -0.08 -5.77
N ASP A 179 -17.90 -1.03 -6.22
CA ASP A 179 -18.97 -0.80 -7.23
C ASP A 179 -20.32 -0.37 -6.63
N ARG A 180 -20.35 0.12 -5.39
CA ARG A 180 -21.54 0.75 -4.82
C ARG A 180 -21.17 2.00 -4.04
N HIS A 181 -21.02 3.12 -4.74
CA HIS A 181 -21.80 4.36 -4.56
C HIS A 181 -21.29 5.47 -5.49
#